data_AF-A0A561EIV8-F1
#
_entry.id   AF-A0A561EIV8-F1
#
_cell.length_a   1.000
_cell.length_b   1.000
_cell.length_c   1.000
_cell.angle_alpha   90.00
_cell.angle_beta   90.00
_cell.angle_gamma   90.00
#
_symmetry.space_group_name_H-M   'P 1'
#
loop_
_entity.id
_entity.type
_entity.pdbx_description
1 polymer ?
#
loop_
_entity_poly.entity_id
_entity_poly.type
_entity_poly.pdbx_seq_one_letter_code
_entity_poly.pdbx_strand_id
1 'polypeptide(L)'
;MDRTQPGRLRSLALTIGAVLTMLFVGVGVATPAAAGGPGHKEQTVRVLLLERDPFVGNGANPQPGDVLLFQEPAVDADGQVIGDAITRVQVFQEGSYMLDCTVRLAEGNLVFSGAELFEHIATESTFAVTGGTGRYSGAGGQVSVTPGGSVQGQPADLLTFHLKH
;
A
#
# COMPACT_ATOMS: atom_id res chain seq x y z
N MET A 1 -18.00 -29.03 -23.94
CA MET A 1 -17.30 -27.75 -23.73
C MET A 1 -16.64 -27.84 -22.38
N ASP A 2 -15.75 -28.80 -22.19
CA ASP A 2 -14.32 -28.77 -22.57
C ASP A 2 -13.57 -27.60 -21.92
N ARG A 3 -12.75 -27.95 -20.93
CA ARG A 3 -11.99 -27.07 -20.04
C ARG A 3 -10.64 -26.82 -20.67
N THR A 4 -10.27 -25.55 -20.85
CA THR A 4 -8.90 -25.17 -21.22
C THR A 4 -8.48 -23.91 -20.46
N GLN A 5 -7.88 -24.10 -19.28
CA GLN A 5 -6.69 -23.34 -18.91
C GLN A 5 -5.51 -24.05 -19.59
N PRO A 6 -4.55 -23.33 -20.20
CA PRO A 6 -3.35 -22.98 -19.44
C PRO A 6 -2.64 -21.69 -19.88
N GLY A 7 -1.88 -21.08 -18.96
CA GLY A 7 -1.00 -19.97 -19.28
C GLY A 7 -0.16 -19.48 -18.12
N ARG A 8 0.38 -20.40 -17.30
CA ARG A 8 1.44 -20.08 -16.32
C ARG A 8 2.71 -19.68 -17.10
N LEU A 9 3.16 -18.44 -16.98
CA LEU A 9 4.53 -18.06 -17.31
C LEU A 9 5.37 -18.13 -16.03
N ARG A 10 6.26 -19.13 -15.98
CA ARG A 10 7.29 -19.29 -14.96
C ARG A 10 8.62 -18.75 -15.48
N SER A 11 9.30 -18.03 -14.59
CA SER A 11 10.76 -17.96 -14.37
C SER A 11 11.67 -17.38 -15.45
N LEU A 12 12.44 -16.36 -15.03
CA LEU A 12 13.88 -16.39 -15.22
C LEU A 12 14.59 -15.76 -14.00
N ALA A 13 15.51 -16.52 -13.43
CA ALA A 13 16.44 -16.12 -12.38
C ALA A 13 17.65 -15.40 -12.99
N LEU A 14 18.31 -14.52 -12.25
CA LEU A 14 19.78 -14.46 -12.29
C LEU A 14 20.40 -13.77 -11.07
N THR A 15 21.38 -14.48 -10.51
CA THR A 15 22.19 -14.23 -9.33
C THR A 15 23.40 -13.36 -9.66
N ILE A 16 23.65 -12.28 -8.92
CA ILE A 16 24.96 -11.58 -8.79
C ILE A 16 24.91 -10.93 -7.39
N GLY A 17 25.76 -11.15 -6.39
CA GLY A 17 27.15 -11.59 -6.39
C GLY A 17 28.10 -10.39 -6.24
N ALA A 18 28.25 -9.83 -5.03
CA ALA A 18 29.49 -9.16 -4.59
C ALA A 18 29.43 -8.74 -3.11
N VAL A 19 30.29 -9.36 -2.31
CA VAL A 19 30.70 -8.92 -0.97
C VAL A 19 31.64 -7.73 -1.12
N LEU A 20 31.40 -6.64 -0.40
CA LEU A 20 32.41 -5.62 -0.13
C LEU A 20 32.39 -5.24 1.35
N THR A 21 33.34 -5.80 2.09
CA THR A 21 33.72 -5.41 3.45
C THR A 21 34.55 -4.13 3.37
N MET A 22 34.02 -3.00 3.84
CA MET A 22 34.79 -1.80 4.11
C MET A 22 34.87 -1.54 5.61
N LEU A 23 36.08 -1.74 6.14
CA LEU A 23 36.51 -1.38 7.47
C LEU A 23 36.75 0.15 7.50
N PHE A 24 36.02 0.91 8.32
CA PHE A 24 36.36 2.30 8.61
C PHE A 24 36.86 2.43 10.06
N VAL A 25 38.14 2.76 10.17
CA VAL A 25 38.82 3.22 11.39
C VAL A 25 38.46 4.70 11.61
N GLY A 26 38.12 5.07 12.85
CA GLY A 26 37.37 6.26 13.20
C GLY A 26 38.14 7.57 13.38
N VAL A 27 37.39 8.61 13.76
CA VAL A 27 37.83 9.79 14.53
C VAL A 27 36.61 10.25 15.35
N GLY A 28 36.72 10.24 16.68
CA GLY A 28 35.68 10.73 17.59
C GLY A 28 35.70 12.25 17.66
N VAL A 29 34.75 12.90 16.98
CA VAL A 29 34.47 14.33 17.10
C VAL A 29 33.30 14.50 18.06
N ALA A 30 33.55 15.12 19.23
CA ALA A 30 32.50 15.46 20.19
C ALA A 30 31.53 16.45 19.54
N THR A 31 30.33 15.97 19.19
CA THR A 31 29.27 16.78 18.59
C THR A 31 28.53 17.53 19.71
N PRO A 32 28.31 18.84 19.61
CA PRO A 32 27.46 19.55 20.55
C PRO A 32 26.04 18.96 20.47
N ALA A 33 25.45 18.67 21.62
CA ALA A 33 24.06 18.24 21.72
C ALA A 33 23.15 19.34 21.17
N ALA A 34 22.71 19.18 19.92
CA ALA A 34 21.62 19.96 19.38
C ALA A 34 20.38 19.69 20.23
N ALA A 35 19.83 20.73 20.84
CA ALA A 35 18.56 20.67 21.53
C ALA A 35 17.52 20.13 20.54
N GLY A 36 17.06 18.90 20.78
CA GLY A 36 16.02 18.27 19.99
C GLY A 36 14.75 19.10 20.08
N GLY A 37 14.47 19.87 19.03
CA GLY A 37 13.09 20.27 18.75
C GLY A 37 12.22 19.01 18.73
N PRO A 38 10.90 19.11 19.01
CA PRO A 38 10.01 17.95 19.05
C PRO A 38 10.19 17.15 17.76
N GLY A 39 10.91 16.03 17.87
CA GLY A 39 11.30 15.24 16.72
C GLY A 39 10.06 14.53 16.23
N HIS A 40 9.56 14.95 15.07
CA HIS A 40 8.55 14.20 14.33
C HIS A 40 9.08 12.77 14.16
N LYS A 41 8.43 11.81 14.82
CA LYS A 41 8.80 10.40 14.71
C LYS A 41 8.21 9.89 13.40
N GLU A 42 9.06 9.71 12.40
CA GLU A 42 8.68 9.01 11.18
C GLU A 42 8.41 7.54 11.53
N GLN A 43 7.25 7.04 11.10
CA GLN A 43 6.84 5.65 11.32
C GLN A 43 6.43 5.03 10.00
N THR A 44 7.00 3.87 9.67
CA THR A 44 6.57 3.06 8.52
C THR A 44 5.61 1.97 8.98
N VAL A 45 4.45 1.84 8.32
CA VAL A 45 3.49 0.74 8.52
C VAL A 45 3.29 0.03 7.18
N ARG A 46 3.28 -1.30 7.17
CA ARG A 46 3.08 -2.11 5.96
C ARG A 46 1.87 -3.02 6.15
N VAL A 47 0.99 -3.03 5.18
CA VAL A 47 -0.25 -3.83 5.17
C VAL A 47 -0.41 -4.44 3.80
N LEU A 48 -0.78 -5.72 3.71
CA LEU A 48 -1.15 -6.35 2.44
C LEU A 48 -2.67 -6.41 2.36
N LEU A 49 -3.26 -5.95 1.26
CA LEU A 49 -4.69 -6.10 0.99
C LEU A 49 -4.88 -7.23 -0.01
N LEU A 50 -5.66 -8.26 0.34
CA LEU A 50 -6.01 -9.31 -0.61
C LEU A 50 -7.02 -8.75 -1.61
N GLU A 51 -6.66 -8.76 -2.88
CA GLU A 51 -7.48 -8.19 -3.97
C GLU A 51 -8.84 -8.89 -4.04
N ARG A 52 -9.89 -8.08 -4.22
CA ARG A 52 -11.27 -8.54 -4.41
C ARG A 52 -11.96 -7.75 -5.52
N ASP A 53 -12.91 -8.38 -6.17
CA ASP A 53 -13.84 -7.67 -7.04
C ASP A 53 -14.68 -6.68 -6.21
N PRO A 54 -15.07 -5.52 -6.78
CA PRO A 54 -15.92 -4.59 -6.08
C PRO A 54 -17.29 -5.23 -5.82
N PHE A 55 -17.82 -5.03 -4.61
CA PHE A 55 -19.16 -5.51 -4.25
C PHE A 55 -20.28 -4.56 -4.70
N VAL A 56 -19.93 -3.34 -5.12
CA VAL A 56 -20.79 -2.38 -5.82
C VAL A 56 -20.05 -1.82 -7.02
N GLY A 57 -20.73 -1.68 -8.16
CA GLY A 57 -20.16 -1.16 -9.41
C GLY A 57 -19.59 -2.25 -10.31
N ASN A 58 -19.10 -1.86 -11.50
CA ASN A 58 -18.53 -2.78 -12.49
C ASN A 58 -17.02 -2.54 -12.65
N GLY A 59 -16.21 -3.25 -11.86
CA GLY A 59 -14.75 -3.14 -11.92
C GLY A 59 -14.12 -3.62 -13.23
N ALA A 60 -14.83 -4.48 -14.00
CA ALA A 60 -14.31 -5.00 -15.27
C ALA A 60 -14.45 -4.00 -16.43
N ASN A 61 -15.38 -3.04 -16.33
CA ASN A 61 -15.61 -2.02 -17.34
C ASN A 61 -16.11 -0.71 -16.71
N PRO A 62 -15.29 -0.04 -15.88
CA PRO A 62 -15.69 1.18 -15.19
C PRO A 62 -15.98 2.32 -16.18
N GLN A 63 -17.07 3.05 -15.96
CA GLN A 63 -17.48 4.22 -16.75
C GLN A 63 -17.41 5.50 -15.93
N PRO A 64 -17.18 6.68 -16.55
CA PRO A 64 -17.26 7.96 -15.85
C PRO A 64 -18.58 8.13 -15.10
N GLY A 65 -18.50 8.46 -13.81
CA GLY A 65 -19.65 8.54 -12.90
C GLY A 65 -19.88 7.30 -12.05
N ASP A 66 -19.28 6.15 -12.41
CA ASP A 66 -19.39 4.93 -11.61
C ASP A 66 -18.74 5.10 -10.23
N VAL A 67 -19.38 4.48 -9.24
CA VAL A 67 -18.82 4.28 -7.91
C VAL A 67 -18.53 2.79 -7.74
N LEU A 68 -17.28 2.47 -7.42
CA LEU A 68 -16.86 1.13 -7.06
C LEU A 68 -16.64 1.08 -5.54
N LEU A 69 -17.18 0.06 -4.88
CA LEU A 69 -16.92 -0.19 -3.46
C LEU A 69 -16.24 -1.54 -3.28
N PHE A 70 -15.14 -1.55 -2.54
CA PHE A 70 -14.34 -2.72 -2.23
C PHE A 70 -14.35 -2.97 -0.72
N GLN A 71 -14.32 -4.25 -0.35
CA GLN A 71 -14.00 -4.69 0.99
C GLN A 71 -12.93 -5.78 0.89
N GLU A 72 -11.75 -5.48 1.41
CA GLU A 72 -10.55 -6.29 1.17
C GLU A 72 -9.95 -6.72 2.50
N PRO A 73 -9.67 -8.02 2.71
CA PRO A 73 -8.97 -8.47 3.90
C PRO A 73 -7.58 -7.85 3.97
N ALA A 74 -7.22 -7.28 5.12
CA ALA A 74 -5.86 -6.85 5.42
C ALA A 74 -5.13 -8.00 6.10
N VAL A 75 -4.00 -8.40 5.54
CA VAL A 75 -3.19 -9.52 6.02
C VAL A 75 -1.75 -9.09 6.31
N ASP A 76 -1.08 -9.85 7.17
CA ASP A 76 0.37 -9.77 7.34
C ASP A 76 1.12 -10.61 6.27
N ALA A 77 2.45 -10.65 6.37
CA ALA A 77 3.29 -11.38 5.43
C ALA A 77 3.08 -12.90 5.45
N ASP A 78 2.57 -13.44 6.56
CA ASP A 78 2.26 -14.86 6.71
C ASP A 78 0.83 -15.20 6.24
N GLY A 79 0.05 -14.19 5.84
CA GLY A 79 -1.33 -14.32 5.40
C GLY A 79 -2.35 -14.36 6.54
N GLN A 80 -1.94 -14.01 7.76
CA GLN A 80 -2.89 -13.88 8.87
C GLN A 80 -3.68 -12.60 8.72
N VAL A 81 -5.00 -12.67 8.93
CA VAL A 81 -5.88 -11.50 8.89
C VAL A 81 -5.59 -10.61 10.09
N ILE A 82 -5.19 -9.37 9.81
CA ILE A 82 -4.91 -8.33 10.80
C ILE A 82 -5.94 -7.19 10.78
N GLY A 83 -6.89 -7.26 9.84
CA GLY A 83 -7.93 -6.26 9.67
C GLY A 83 -8.66 -6.37 8.33
N ASP A 84 -9.23 -5.27 7.88
CA ASP A 84 -9.76 -5.11 6.53
C ASP A 84 -9.63 -3.66 6.03
N ALA A 85 -9.92 -3.45 4.75
CA ALA A 85 -10.02 -2.14 4.14
C ALA A 85 -11.39 -1.96 3.49
N ILE A 86 -11.94 -0.75 3.60
CA ILE A 86 -13.09 -0.30 2.83
C ILE A 86 -12.62 0.81 1.90
N THR A 87 -12.75 0.57 0.61
CA THR A 87 -12.31 1.51 -0.43
C THR A 87 -13.49 1.93 -1.29
N ARG A 88 -13.66 3.23 -1.46
CA ARG A 88 -14.54 3.81 -2.49
C ARG A 88 -13.67 4.35 -3.61
N VAL A 89 -14.00 4.01 -4.85
CA VAL A 89 -13.42 4.60 -6.05
C VAL A 89 -14.53 5.29 -6.84
N GLN A 90 -14.34 6.58 -7.16
CA GLN A 90 -15.19 7.33 -8.07
C GLN A 90 -14.45 7.46 -9.41
N VAL A 91 -15.05 6.96 -10.47
CA VAL A 91 -14.49 7.01 -11.83
C VAL A 91 -14.84 8.36 -12.46
N PHE A 92 -13.84 9.00 -13.07
CA PHE A 92 -13.97 10.25 -13.82
C PHE A 92 -13.64 10.04 -15.29
N GLN A 93 -13.67 11.12 -16.08
CA GLN A 93 -13.30 11.09 -17.49
C GLN A 93 -11.79 10.88 -17.67
N GLU A 94 -11.39 10.56 -18.90
CA GLU A 94 -9.97 10.45 -19.30
C GLU A 94 -9.17 9.42 -18.49
N GLY A 95 -9.85 8.40 -17.96
CA GLY A 95 -9.20 7.34 -17.18
C GLY A 95 -8.69 7.81 -15.81
N SER A 96 -9.18 8.94 -15.30
CA SER A 96 -8.92 9.37 -13.92
C SER A 96 -9.92 8.79 -12.93
N TYR A 97 -9.51 8.69 -11.67
CA TYR A 97 -10.37 8.30 -10.56
C TYR A 97 -9.98 9.03 -9.28
N MET A 98 -10.89 9.08 -8.32
CA MET A 98 -10.60 9.47 -6.94
C MET A 98 -10.91 8.30 -6.03
N LEU A 99 -10.08 8.06 -5.03
CA LEU A 99 -10.31 7.03 -4.03
C LEU A 99 -10.34 7.60 -2.62
N ASP A 100 -11.16 6.97 -1.79
CA ASP A 100 -11.11 7.11 -0.33
C ASP A 100 -11.01 5.71 0.27
N CYS A 101 -9.99 5.48 1.09
CA CYS A 101 -9.77 4.19 1.73
C CYS A 101 -9.62 4.34 3.23
N THR A 102 -10.26 3.45 3.98
CA THR A 102 -10.03 3.26 5.41
C THR A 102 -9.55 1.84 5.66
N VAL A 103 -8.31 1.71 6.13
CA VAL A 103 -7.74 0.44 6.62
C VAL A 103 -8.02 0.35 8.12
N ARG A 104 -8.76 -0.67 8.53
CA ARG A 104 -9.16 -0.94 9.92
C ARG A 104 -8.30 -2.05 10.48
N LEU A 105 -7.46 -1.73 11.46
CA LEU A 105 -6.58 -2.67 12.15
C LEU A 105 -6.98 -2.78 13.62
N ALA A 106 -6.47 -3.80 14.32
CA ALA A 106 -6.76 -3.99 15.75
C ALA A 106 -6.42 -2.78 16.63
N GLU A 107 -5.38 -2.01 16.26
CA GLU A 107 -4.87 -0.89 17.04
C GLU A 107 -5.46 0.47 16.62
N GLY A 108 -6.32 0.51 15.59
CA GLY A 108 -6.93 1.72 15.07
C GLY A 108 -7.06 1.72 13.55
N ASN A 109 -7.50 2.86 13.01
CA ASN A 109 -7.72 3.03 11.57
C ASN A 109 -6.64 3.92 10.95
N LEU A 110 -6.33 3.68 9.69
CA LEU A 110 -5.59 4.58 8.81
C LEU A 110 -6.51 5.01 7.67
N VAL A 111 -6.55 6.30 7.37
CA VAL A 111 -7.39 6.87 6.31
C VAL A 111 -6.49 7.57 5.29
N PHE A 112 -6.73 7.29 4.02
CA PHE A 112 -6.03 7.96 2.92
C PHE A 112 -6.96 8.21 1.75
N SER A 113 -6.64 9.22 0.96
CA SER A 113 -7.45 9.66 -0.17
C SER A 113 -6.58 10.38 -1.22
N GLY A 114 -7.06 10.39 -2.46
CA GLY A 114 -6.46 11.15 -3.55
C GLY A 114 -7.02 10.75 -4.91
N ALA A 115 -6.53 11.41 -5.95
CA ALA A 115 -6.90 11.15 -7.33
C ALA A 115 -5.70 10.67 -8.13
N GLU A 116 -5.94 9.77 -9.08
CA GLU A 116 -4.91 9.16 -9.90
C GLU A 116 -5.47 8.70 -11.26
N LEU A 117 -4.60 8.28 -12.17
CA LEU A 117 -4.94 7.68 -13.46
C LEU A 117 -4.94 6.15 -13.37
N PHE A 118 -5.91 5.49 -14.00
CA PHE A 118 -5.99 4.02 -14.05
C PHE A 118 -4.73 3.38 -14.66
N GLU A 119 -4.02 4.07 -15.55
CA GLU A 119 -2.76 3.58 -16.13
C GLU A 119 -1.62 3.45 -15.10
N HIS A 120 -1.69 4.18 -13.97
CA HIS A 120 -0.71 4.11 -12.89
C HIS A 120 -0.99 3.01 -11.86
N ILE A 121 -2.16 2.37 -11.91
CA ILE A 121 -2.50 1.27 -10.99
C ILE A 121 -1.55 0.07 -11.18
N ALA A 122 -1.01 -0.12 -12.39
CA ALA A 122 -0.15 -1.27 -12.71
C ALA A 122 1.30 -1.13 -12.22
N THR A 123 1.71 0.04 -11.71
CA THR A 123 3.11 0.30 -11.32
C THR A 123 3.22 0.62 -9.83
N GLU A 124 2.81 1.83 -9.44
CA GLU A 124 2.78 2.31 -8.07
C GLU A 124 1.93 3.58 -8.06
N SER A 125 1.03 3.70 -7.08
CA SER A 125 0.25 4.92 -6.85
C SER A 125 0.51 5.46 -5.45
N THR A 126 0.54 6.78 -5.29
CA THR A 126 0.79 7.42 -3.99
C THR A 126 -0.39 8.31 -3.60
N PHE A 127 -0.87 8.15 -2.37
CA PHE A 127 -2.00 8.91 -1.84
C PHE A 127 -1.64 9.61 -0.53
N ALA A 128 -2.36 10.68 -0.21
CA ALA A 128 -2.20 11.38 1.05
C ALA A 128 -2.85 10.58 2.18
N VAL A 129 -2.11 10.35 3.27
CA VAL A 129 -2.70 9.87 4.53
C VAL A 129 -3.35 11.08 5.20
N THR A 130 -4.67 11.03 5.33
CA THR A 130 -5.50 12.14 5.80
C THR A 130 -5.91 12.01 7.26
N GLY A 131 -5.64 10.87 7.89
CA GLY A 131 -5.87 10.69 9.31
C GLY A 131 -5.72 9.28 9.80
N GLY A 132 -6.03 9.10 11.08
CA GLY A 132 -6.14 7.81 11.72
C GLY A 132 -6.77 7.90 13.10
N THR A 133 -6.99 6.74 13.71
CA THR A 133 -7.54 6.60 15.07
C THR A 133 -6.67 5.66 15.90
N GLY A 134 -6.92 5.59 17.21
CA GLY A 134 -6.18 4.69 18.10
C GLY A 134 -4.67 4.98 18.09
N ARG A 135 -3.85 3.95 17.86
CA ARG A 135 -2.38 4.09 17.70
C ARG A 135 -2.01 5.07 16.57
N TYR A 136 -2.87 5.24 15.58
CA TYR A 136 -2.63 6.11 14.42
C TYR A 136 -3.34 7.47 14.55
N SER A 137 -3.79 7.85 15.75
CA SER A 137 -4.42 9.14 15.98
C SER A 137 -3.48 10.29 15.62
N GLY A 138 -3.96 11.23 14.79
CA GLY A 138 -3.17 12.37 14.33
C GLY A 138 -2.20 12.06 13.19
N ALA A 139 -2.18 10.82 12.68
CA ALA A 139 -1.30 10.45 11.59
C ALA A 139 -1.61 11.24 10.31
N GLY A 140 -0.57 11.82 9.72
CA GLY A 140 -0.57 12.31 8.34
C GLY A 140 0.59 11.68 7.56
N GLY A 141 0.77 12.09 6.29
CA GLY A 141 1.88 11.63 5.46
C GLY A 141 1.40 11.07 4.13
N GLN A 142 2.00 9.96 3.69
CA GLN A 142 1.68 9.34 2.41
C GLN A 142 1.58 7.82 2.53
N VAL A 143 0.86 7.20 1.59
CA VAL A 143 0.85 5.76 1.38
C VAL A 143 1.19 5.46 -0.07
N SER A 144 2.15 4.56 -0.27
CA SER A 144 2.43 3.93 -1.56
C SER A 144 1.63 2.64 -1.68
N VAL A 145 0.96 2.45 -2.81
CA VAL A 145 0.25 1.22 -3.18
C VAL A 145 1.04 0.54 -4.30
N THR A 146 1.61 -0.63 -4.00
CA THR A 146 2.38 -1.43 -4.96
C THR A 146 1.58 -2.68 -5.34
N PRO A 147 1.19 -2.84 -6.61
CA PRO A 147 0.42 -3.98 -7.10
C PRO A 147 1.29 -5.22 -7.35
N GLY A 148 0.64 -6.35 -7.61
CA GLY A 148 1.27 -7.53 -8.19
C GLY A 148 2.00 -8.44 -7.20
N GLY A 149 1.71 -8.29 -5.90
CA GLY A 149 2.10 -9.24 -4.87
C GLY A 149 1.23 -10.50 -4.87
N SER A 150 1.63 -11.50 -4.10
CA SER A 150 0.70 -12.57 -3.72
C SER A 150 1.02 -13.09 -2.32
N VAL A 151 -0.03 -13.42 -1.58
CA VAL A 151 0.05 -14.00 -0.24
C VAL A 151 -0.68 -15.33 -0.28
N GLN A 152 0.02 -16.42 0.03
CA GLN A 152 -0.52 -17.79 -0.06
C GLN A 152 -1.17 -18.11 -1.42
N GLY A 153 -0.68 -17.51 -2.51
CA GLY A 153 -1.20 -17.70 -3.86
C GLY A 153 -2.42 -16.86 -4.22
N GLN A 154 -2.87 -15.96 -3.34
CA GLN A 154 -3.90 -14.96 -3.64
C GLN A 154 -3.24 -13.63 -4.04
N PRO A 155 -3.71 -12.94 -5.09
CA PRO A 155 -3.23 -11.60 -5.44
C PRO A 155 -3.39 -10.62 -4.28
N ALA A 156 -2.42 -9.72 -4.14
CA ALA A 156 -2.43 -8.75 -3.06
C ALA A 156 -1.66 -7.47 -3.41
N ASP A 157 -2.21 -6.34 -2.95
CA ASP A 157 -1.56 -5.03 -3.00
C ASP A 157 -0.80 -4.76 -1.70
N LEU A 158 0.43 -4.26 -1.82
CA LEU A 158 1.20 -3.80 -0.66
C LEU A 158 0.96 -2.31 -0.43
N LEU A 159 0.40 -1.97 0.72
CA LEU A 159 0.30 -0.61 1.22
C LEU A 159 1.48 -0.32 2.13
N THR A 160 2.29 0.68 1.78
CA THR A 160 3.39 1.19 2.62
C THR A 160 3.10 2.62 3.05
N PHE A 161 2.72 2.76 4.32
CA PHE A 161 2.44 4.05 4.94
C PHE A 161 3.72 4.65 5.50
N HIS A 162 3.98 5.91 5.14
CA HIS A 162 5.04 6.76 5.69
C HIS A 162 4.39 7.86 6.53
N LEU A 163 4.25 7.58 7.83
CA LEU A 163 3.49 8.41 8.76
C LEU A 163 4.37 9.48 9.40
N LYS A 164 3.79 10.67 9.55
CA LYS A 164 4.33 11.80 10.31
C LYS A 164 3.32 12.15 11.41
N HIS A 165 3.85 12.32 12.63
CA HIS A 165 3.12 12.71 13.84
C HIS A 165 3.61 14.06 14.33
#